data_AF-A0A7C3NUZ3-F1
#
_entry.id   AF-A0A7C3NUZ3-F1
#
_cell.length_a   1.000
_cell.length_b   1.000
_cell.length_c   1.000
_cell.angle_alpha   90.00
_cell.angle_beta   90.00
_cell.angle_gamma   90.00
#
_symmetry.space_group_name_H-M   'P 1'
#
loop_
_entity.id
_entity.type
_entity.pdbx_description
1 polymer ?
#
loop_
_entity_poly.entity_id
_entity_poly.type
_entity_poly.pdbx_seq_one_letter_code
_entity_poly.pdbx_strand_id
1 'polypeptide(L)'
;MTGKKPSILCWRWASAVKNFRKSTLARENEAMANNAQAAESNPATLLVVDDNKGVLEFLVLLLTKHGYNAIGAGSGRECIDIVRQRAVDLIISDVMMPAMNGLQLCQELKRVAPLTPVILLTARDDMATRAAAMD
;
A
#
# COMPACT_ATOMS: atom_id res chain seq x y z
N MET A 1 14.24 6.77 -38.82
CA MET A 1 13.02 6.38 -38.08
C MET A 1 13.41 5.41 -36.99
N THR A 2 13.83 5.89 -35.83
CA THR A 2 14.33 5.05 -34.72
C THR A 2 13.21 4.81 -33.72
N GLY A 3 12.58 3.65 -33.79
CA GLY A 3 11.64 3.17 -32.78
C GLY A 3 12.38 2.87 -31.48
N LYS A 4 12.39 3.82 -30.54
CA LYS A 4 12.81 3.58 -29.15
C LYS A 4 11.81 2.59 -28.54
N LYS A 5 12.26 1.37 -28.26
CA LYS A 5 11.53 0.41 -27.44
C LYS A 5 11.26 1.03 -26.06
N PRO A 6 10.03 0.97 -25.52
CA PRO A 6 9.74 1.47 -24.18
C PRO A 6 10.47 0.62 -23.14
N SER A 7 11.05 1.28 -22.15
CA SER A 7 11.79 0.62 -21.08
C SER A 7 10.96 -0.47 -20.38
N ILE A 8 11.63 -1.57 -20.05
CA ILE A 8 11.09 -2.80 -19.43
C ILE A 8 10.33 -2.55 -18.09
N LEU A 9 10.37 -1.33 -17.55
CA LEU A 9 9.67 -0.96 -16.33
C LEU A 9 8.15 -0.78 -16.51
N CYS A 10 7.67 -0.44 -17.71
CA CYS A 10 6.25 -0.12 -17.94
C CYS A 10 5.35 -1.38 -17.96
N TRP A 11 5.86 -2.53 -18.41
CA TRP A 11 5.07 -3.75 -18.53
C TRP A 11 4.82 -4.49 -17.21
N ARG A 12 5.68 -4.33 -16.19
CA ARG A 12 5.48 -4.97 -14.86
C ARG A 12 4.45 -4.24 -13.98
N TRP A 13 4.35 -2.91 -14.09
CA TRP A 13 3.36 -2.11 -13.36
C TRP A 13 1.92 -2.40 -13.82
N ALA A 14 1.70 -2.46 -15.14
CA ALA A 14 0.40 -2.81 -15.71
C ALA A 14 -0.04 -4.22 -15.33
N SER A 15 0.88 -5.20 -15.25
CA SER A 15 0.56 -6.58 -14.85
C SER A 15 0.19 -6.70 -13.38
N ALA A 16 0.88 -6.00 -12.47
CA ALA A 16 0.52 -5.99 -11.04
C ALA A 16 -0.85 -5.36 -10.78
N VAL A 17 -1.16 -4.23 -11.44
CA VAL A 17 -2.46 -3.56 -11.34
C VAL A 17 -3.59 -4.37 -12.02
N LYS A 18 -3.31 -5.03 -13.16
CA LYS A 18 -4.27 -5.93 -13.83
C LYS A 18 -4.59 -7.17 -13.00
N ASN A 19 -3.61 -7.72 -12.28
CA ASN A 19 -3.82 -8.83 -11.37
C ASN A 19 -4.66 -8.42 -10.16
N PHE A 20 -4.47 -7.21 -9.63
CA PHE A 20 -5.35 -6.64 -8.61
C PHE A 20 -6.79 -6.51 -9.12
N ARG A 21 -7.01 -5.94 -10.32
CA ARG A 21 -8.37 -5.69 -10.86
C ARG A 21 -9.13 -6.97 -11.30
N LYS A 22 -8.42 -8.01 -11.75
CA LYS A 22 -9.05 -9.32 -12.00
C LYS A 22 -9.57 -9.97 -10.69
N SER A 23 -8.91 -9.72 -9.57
CA SER A 23 -9.30 -10.29 -8.29
C SER A 23 -10.56 -9.66 -7.68
N THR A 24 -10.92 -8.41 -8.02
CA THR A 24 -12.05 -7.72 -7.38
C THR A 24 -13.40 -8.09 -8.02
N LEU A 25 -13.48 -8.15 -9.35
CA LEU A 25 -14.74 -8.44 -10.07
C LEU A 25 -15.10 -9.94 -10.08
N ALA A 26 -14.12 -10.84 -9.93
CA ALA A 26 -14.38 -12.27 -9.78
C ALA A 26 -14.99 -12.62 -8.41
N ARG A 27 -14.66 -11.84 -7.37
CA ARG A 27 -15.09 -12.10 -5.98
C ARG A 27 -16.56 -11.81 -5.73
N GLU A 28 -17.18 -10.91 -6.48
CA GLU A 28 -18.60 -10.56 -6.30
C GLU A 28 -19.55 -11.70 -6.71
N ASN A 29 -19.19 -12.49 -7.74
CA ASN A 29 -20.01 -13.63 -8.18
C ASN A 29 -19.67 -14.96 -7.46
N GLU A 30 -18.46 -15.10 -6.90
CA GLU A 30 -18.03 -16.33 -6.18
C GLU A 30 -18.37 -16.30 -4.67
N ALA A 31 -18.58 -15.12 -4.08
CA ALA A 31 -18.91 -14.95 -2.66
C ALA A 31 -20.24 -15.62 -2.25
N MET A 32 -21.18 -15.81 -3.18
CA MET A 32 -22.43 -16.53 -2.89
C MET A 32 -22.30 -18.06 -2.94
N ALA A 33 -21.24 -18.60 -3.53
CA ALA A 33 -21.09 -20.04 -3.75
C ALA A 33 -20.09 -20.74 -2.80
N ASN A 34 -19.11 -20.01 -2.23
CA ASN A 34 -17.90 -20.62 -1.66
C ASN A 34 -17.77 -20.59 -0.11
N ASN A 35 -18.85 -20.43 0.63
CA ASN A 35 -18.80 -20.30 2.10
C ASN A 35 -18.31 -21.57 2.86
N ALA A 36 -18.00 -22.66 2.15
CA ALA A 36 -17.45 -23.90 2.73
C ALA A 36 -15.95 -24.14 2.44
N GLN A 37 -15.35 -23.43 1.48
CA GLN A 37 -13.97 -23.71 1.03
C GLN A 37 -12.96 -22.56 1.29
N ALA A 38 -13.42 -21.40 1.79
CA ALA A 38 -12.58 -20.22 2.02
C ALA A 38 -11.80 -20.21 3.34
N ALA A 39 -11.83 -21.30 4.12
CA ALA A 39 -11.23 -21.36 5.46
C ALA A 39 -9.70 -21.60 5.48
N GLU A 40 -9.04 -21.71 4.32
CA GLU A 40 -7.59 -22.05 4.25
C GLU A 40 -6.68 -20.96 3.65
N SER A 41 -7.18 -19.76 3.32
CA SER A 41 -6.29 -18.66 2.89
C SER A 41 -5.85 -17.81 4.09
N ASN A 42 -4.57 -17.85 4.44
CA ASN A 42 -3.99 -16.97 5.46
C ASN A 42 -4.27 -15.50 5.08
N PRO A 43 -4.78 -14.64 5.99
CA PRO A 43 -5.10 -13.26 5.67
C PRO A 43 -3.86 -12.50 5.20
N ALA A 44 -3.99 -11.74 4.11
CA ALA A 44 -2.88 -10.95 3.58
C ALA A 44 -2.39 -9.92 4.61
N THR A 45 -1.07 -9.78 4.71
CA THR A 45 -0.39 -8.90 5.66
C THR A 45 -0.13 -7.53 5.05
N LEU A 46 -0.73 -6.49 5.63
CA LEU A 46 -0.62 -5.11 5.17
C LEU A 46 0.18 -4.28 6.17
N LEU A 47 1.13 -3.49 5.68
CA LEU A 47 1.91 -2.56 6.51
C LEU A 47 1.50 -1.12 6.21
N VAL A 48 0.90 -0.44 7.18
CA VAL A 48 0.55 0.98 7.11
C VAL A 48 1.69 1.81 7.68
N VAL A 49 2.08 2.86 6.99
CA VAL A 49 3.18 3.77 7.37
C VAL A 49 2.67 5.19 7.35
N ASP A 50 2.57 5.81 8.53
CA ASP A 50 2.06 7.18 8.70
C ASP A 50 2.60 7.73 10.02
N ASP A 51 3.14 8.95 10.04
CA ASP A 51 3.65 9.56 11.27
C ASP A 51 2.54 10.14 12.16
N ASN A 52 1.32 10.30 11.63
CA ASN A 52 0.15 10.63 12.39
C ASN A 52 -0.43 9.37 13.05
N LYS A 53 -0.18 9.23 14.36
CA LYS A 53 -0.68 8.12 15.18
C LYS A 53 -2.19 7.87 15.03
N GLY A 54 -3.01 8.91 14.93
CA GLY A 54 -4.47 8.78 14.80
C GLY A 54 -4.88 8.16 13.46
N VAL A 55 -4.23 8.57 12.36
CA VAL A 55 -4.46 7.99 11.02
C VAL A 55 -3.96 6.55 10.99
N LEU A 56 -2.77 6.31 11.53
CA LEU A 56 -2.16 4.98 11.61
C LEU A 56 -3.07 3.97 12.33
N GLU A 57 -3.53 4.31 13.54
CA GLU A 57 -4.42 3.45 14.34
C GLU A 57 -5.76 3.21 13.64
N PHE A 58 -6.34 4.26 13.04
CA PHE A 58 -7.59 4.15 12.30
C PHE A 58 -7.48 3.20 11.10
N LEU A 59 -6.44 3.35 10.27
CA LEU A 59 -6.22 2.49 9.10
C LEU A 59 -5.94 1.04 9.49
N VAL A 60 -5.13 0.81 10.53
CA VAL A 60 -4.87 -0.55 11.03
C VAL A 60 -6.17 -1.20 11.52
N LEU A 61 -6.99 -0.48 12.29
CA LEU A 61 -8.28 -0.98 12.77
C LEU A 61 -9.23 -1.30 11.61
N LEU A 62 -9.34 -0.38 10.64
CA LEU A 62 -10.21 -0.53 9.47
C LEU A 62 -9.82 -1.78 8.65
N LEU A 63 -8.53 -1.91 8.30
CA LEU A 63 -8.04 -3.03 7.51
C LEU A 63 -8.19 -4.37 8.26
N THR A 64 -7.93 -4.38 9.56
CA THR A 64 -8.14 -5.57 10.40
C THR A 64 -9.61 -6.00 10.40
N LYS A 65 -10.56 -5.05 10.51
CA LYS A 65 -12.01 -5.33 10.42
C LYS A 65 -12.43 -5.92 9.07
N HIS A 66 -11.67 -5.65 8.00
CA HIS A 66 -11.89 -6.21 6.67
C HIS A 66 -11.15 -7.54 6.43
N GLY A 67 -10.61 -8.17 7.49
CA GLY A 67 -10.03 -9.51 7.41
C GLY A 67 -8.56 -9.55 6.97
N TYR A 68 -7.85 -8.42 7.01
CA TYR A 68 -6.41 -8.37 6.74
C TYR A 68 -5.59 -8.47 8.05
N ASN A 69 -4.36 -8.95 7.95
CA ASN A 69 -3.39 -8.83 9.03
C ASN A 69 -2.66 -7.47 8.92
N ALA A 70 -3.21 -6.43 9.55
CA ALA A 70 -2.67 -5.07 9.45
C ALA A 70 -1.63 -4.77 10.54
N ILE A 71 -0.52 -4.16 10.15
CA ILE A 71 0.59 -3.75 11.00
C ILE A 71 0.81 -2.25 10.80
N GLY A 72 1.08 -1.50 11.87
CA GLY A 72 1.43 -0.08 11.79
C GLY A 72 2.94 0.16 11.92
N ALA A 73 3.43 1.21 11.27
CA ALA A 73 4.74 1.81 11.45
C ALA A 73 4.60 3.34 11.49
N GLY A 74 5.10 3.99 12.54
CA GLY A 74 5.06 5.44 12.72
C GLY A 74 6.15 6.20 11.94
N SER A 75 7.00 5.49 11.19
CA SER A 75 8.07 6.11 10.40
C SER A 75 8.54 5.20 9.26
N GLY A 76 9.18 5.80 8.25
CA GLY A 76 9.85 5.04 7.19
C GLY A 76 10.95 4.11 7.73
N ARG A 77 11.66 4.48 8.80
CA ARG A 77 12.68 3.61 9.42
C ARG A 77 12.05 2.36 10.02
N GLU A 78 10.99 2.52 10.81
CA GLU A 78 10.26 1.41 11.41
C GLU A 78 9.69 0.48 10.33
N CYS A 79 9.18 1.05 9.23
CA CYS A 79 8.76 0.26 8.06
C CYS A 79 9.89 -0.63 7.52
N ILE A 80 11.09 -0.07 7.32
CA ILE A 80 12.27 -0.83 6.86
C ILE A 80 12.65 -1.93 7.83
N ASP A 81 12.61 -1.66 9.14
CA ASP A 81 12.95 -2.66 10.16
C ASP A 81 11.94 -3.81 10.18
N ILE A 82 10.65 -3.50 9.99
CA ILE A 82 9.58 -4.48 9.90
C ILE A 82 9.73 -5.39 8.67
N VAL A 83 9.91 -4.82 7.47
CA VAL A 83 9.99 -5.64 6.24
C VAL A 83 11.23 -6.54 6.20
N ARG A 84 12.26 -6.23 7.00
CA ARG A 84 13.44 -7.08 7.18
C ARG A 84 13.18 -8.29 8.07
N GLN A 85 12.20 -8.19 8.97
CA GLN A 85 11.90 -9.22 9.97
C GLN A 85 10.74 -10.13 9.57
N ARG A 86 9.83 -9.64 8.71
CA ARG A 86 8.62 -10.36 8.31
C ARG A 86 8.20 -10.03 6.88
N ALA A 87 7.58 -11.01 6.23
CA ALA A 87 6.97 -10.83 4.92
C ALA A 87 5.73 -9.92 5.02
N VAL A 88 5.58 -9.03 4.04
CA VAL A 88 4.45 -8.11 3.91
C VAL A 88 3.99 -8.15 2.45
N ASP A 89 2.67 -8.29 2.26
CA ASP A 89 2.06 -8.43 0.94
C ASP A 89 1.82 -7.07 0.26
N LEU A 90 1.64 -6.01 1.04
CA LEU A 90 1.44 -4.64 0.57
C LEU A 90 1.83 -3.61 1.63
N ILE A 91 2.51 -2.55 1.19
CA ILE A 91 2.82 -1.38 2.01
C ILE A 91 1.92 -0.22 1.58
N ILE A 92 1.30 0.45 2.55
CA ILE A 92 0.51 1.67 2.35
C ILE A 92 1.23 2.76 3.14
N SER A 93 1.79 3.76 2.46
CA SER A 93 2.62 4.79 3.10
C SER A 93 2.10 6.18 2.78
N ASP A 94 2.06 7.07 3.78
CA ASP A 94 1.98 8.49 3.51
C ASP A 94 3.22 8.97 2.72
N VAL A 95 3.04 10.02 1.93
CA VAL A 95 4.13 10.68 1.21
C VAL A 95 4.89 11.63 2.12
N MET A 96 4.22 12.32 3.05
CA MET A 96 4.74 13.46 3.79
C MET A 96 5.09 13.12 5.23
N MET A 97 6.15 12.33 5.43
CA MET A 97 6.65 11.98 6.76
C MET A 97 8.00 12.66 7.10
N PRO A 98 8.29 12.92 8.39
CA PRO A 98 9.56 13.47 8.85
C PRO A 98 10.71 12.46 8.69
N ALA A 99 11.92 12.99 8.52
CA ALA A 99 13.20 12.27 8.34
C ALA A 99 13.31 11.40 7.08
N MET A 100 12.31 10.56 6.78
CA MET A 100 12.22 9.76 5.57
C MET A 100 10.80 9.85 5.00
N ASN A 101 10.65 10.57 3.89
CA ASN A 101 9.37 10.70 3.21
C ASN A 101 9.00 9.43 2.42
N GLY A 102 7.75 9.30 1.97
CA GLY A 102 7.25 8.10 1.28
C GLY A 102 7.98 7.78 -0.04
N LEU A 103 8.54 8.80 -0.72
CA LEU A 103 9.33 8.61 -1.94
C LEU A 103 10.73 8.05 -1.62
N GLN A 104 11.38 8.55 -0.57
CA GLN A 104 12.65 8.03 -0.08
C GLN A 104 12.47 6.60 0.44
N LEU A 105 11.39 6.33 1.18
CA LEU A 105 11.02 4.98 1.61
C LEU A 105 10.89 4.03 0.42
N CYS A 106 10.20 4.44 -0.65
CA CYS A 106 10.11 3.65 -1.89
C CYS A 106 11.49 3.31 -2.49
N GLN A 107 12.46 4.22 -2.40
CA GLN A 107 13.81 3.97 -2.90
C GLN A 107 14.55 2.91 -2.07
N GLU A 108 14.40 2.94 -0.75
CA GLU A 108 14.98 1.94 0.15
C GLU A 108 14.29 0.57 0.01
N LEU A 109 12.96 0.55 -0.13
CA LEU A 109 12.19 -0.67 -0.35
C LEU A 109 12.58 -1.40 -1.64
N LYS A 110 12.99 -0.67 -2.69
CA LYS A 110 13.55 -1.30 -3.91
C LYS A 110 14.82 -2.13 -3.64
N ARG A 111 15.53 -1.87 -2.53
CA ARG A 111 16.72 -2.64 -2.15
C ARG A 111 16.37 -3.79 -1.21
N VAL A 112 15.52 -3.54 -0.21
CA VAL A 112 15.26 -4.52 0.87
C VAL A 112 14.03 -5.40 0.61
N ALA A 113 13.06 -4.93 -0.16
CA ALA A 113 11.81 -5.63 -0.46
C ALA A 113 11.33 -5.33 -1.90
N PRO A 114 12.14 -5.65 -2.93
CA PRO A 114 11.91 -5.21 -4.32
C PRO A 114 10.62 -5.72 -4.98
N LEU A 115 9.98 -6.74 -4.39
CA LEU A 115 8.76 -7.35 -4.89
C LEU A 115 7.51 -6.91 -4.13
N THR A 116 7.66 -6.22 -3.00
CA THR A 116 6.53 -5.76 -2.21
C THR A 116 5.94 -4.50 -2.84
N PRO A 117 4.66 -4.52 -3.25
CA PRO A 117 4.00 -3.34 -3.79
C PRO A 117 3.85 -2.26 -2.73
N VAL A 118 3.88 -0.99 -3.17
CA VAL A 118 3.69 0.18 -2.32
C VAL A 118 2.60 1.05 -2.90
N ILE A 119 1.60 1.40 -2.08
CA ILE A 119 0.61 2.44 -2.34
C ILE A 119 1.04 3.68 -1.56
N LEU A 120 1.14 4.81 -2.26
CA LEU A 120 1.40 6.10 -1.63
C LEU A 120 0.07 6.83 -1.40
N LEU A 121 -0.19 7.20 -0.16
CA LEU A 121 -1.29 8.06 0.23
C LEU A 121 -0.80 9.51 0.14
N THR A 122 -1.58 10.35 -0.55
CA THR A 122 -1.31 11.78 -0.63
C THR A 122 -2.53 12.52 -0.10
N ALA A 123 -2.38 13.28 0.98
CA ALA A 123 -3.30 14.36 1.26
C ALA A 123 -2.90 15.56 0.39
N ARG A 124 -3.83 16.07 -0.43
CA ARG A 124 -3.67 17.42 -0.99
C ARG A 124 -3.98 18.40 0.12
N ASP A 125 -2.94 18.89 0.81
CA ASP A 125 -3.05 20.10 1.62
C ASP A 125 -2.38 21.22 0.83
N ASP A 126 -3.11 21.81 -0.12
CA ASP A 126 -2.64 23.05 -0.73
C ASP A 126 -3.07 24.24 0.16
N MET A 127 -2.17 25.20 0.34
CA MET A 127 -2.44 26.41 1.12
C MET A 127 -3.66 27.19 0.57
N ALA A 128 -4.01 27.00 -0.70
CA ALA A 128 -5.18 27.60 -1.33
C ALA A 128 -6.51 26.99 -0.82
N THR A 129 -6.53 25.70 -0.51
CA THR A 129 -7.70 24.93 -0.04
C THR A 129 -7.99 25.26 1.42
N ARG A 130 -6.95 25.52 2.23
CA ARG A 130 -7.13 25.98 3.61
C ARG A 130 -7.69 27.40 3.68
N ALA A 131 -7.23 28.30 2.81
CA ALA A 131 -7.75 29.66 2.74
C ALA A 131 -9.23 29.70 2.34
N ALA A 132 -9.64 28.87 1.37
CA ALA A 132 -11.03 28.78 0.92
C ALA A 132 -11.99 28.15 1.95
N ALA A 133 -11.49 27.52 3.02
CA ALA A 133 -12.31 26.95 4.08
C ALA A 133 -12.52 27.91 5.27
N MET A 134 -11.84 29.06 5.26
CA MET A 134 -11.92 30.09 6.31
C MET A 134 -12.59 31.39 5.85
N ASP A 135 -13.02 31.47 4.58
CA ASP A 135 -13.91 32.49 4.01
C ASP A 135 -15.35 31.97 3.89
#